data_AF-A0A535XE25-F1
#
_entry.id   AF-A0A535XE25-F1
#
_cell.length_a   1.000
_cell.length_b   1.000
_cell.length_c   1.000
_cell.angle_alpha   90.00
_cell.angle_beta   90.00
_cell.angle_gamma   90.00
#
_symmetry.space_group_name_H-M   'P 1'
#
loop_
_entity.id
_entity.type
_entity.pdbx_description
1 polymer ?
#
loop_
_entity_poly.entity_id
_entity_poly.type
_entity_poly.pdbx_seq_one_letter_code
_entity_poly.pdbx_strand_id
1 'polypeptide(L)'
;MPLSGPTTSMPMLARASACAFPALPAPTTSARCVTSGIVAARVPQNPDVADVAPFRALRYSEQPEQLGQLLCPPYDVISTDERERLYGQSPHNFVRVEFPKPDGDPYARAAADLTAWRLRGVMKQDTAAAIYVHDHEFSIGKTRVRRRGIHCALRLHRPEEGIVMPHELTFPKAKEDRLALLRATRTNTSAIFGVFEDTRGEIAGGISRHIEGTKPTAEATVGDEQHRVWAIGDRMGIGEFRDALAKRRVYIADGHHRYETALAYLAERGPGASADAPIGYVLAY
;
A
#
# COMPACT_ATOMS: atom_id res chain seq x y z
N MET A 1 -24.34 -20.16 -65.93
CA MET A 1 -25.52 -19.32 -66.22
C MET A 1 -26.47 -19.44 -65.03
N PRO A 2 -26.85 -18.31 -64.41
CA PRO A 2 -27.53 -18.27 -63.11
C PRO A 2 -29.06 -18.22 -63.24
N LEU A 3 -29.75 -18.49 -62.14
CA LEU A 3 -31.17 -18.24 -61.95
C LEU A 3 -31.41 -17.53 -60.62
N SER A 4 -32.28 -16.52 -60.71
CA SER A 4 -33.23 -16.06 -59.70
C SER A 4 -32.75 -15.11 -58.60
N GLY A 5 -33.20 -13.87 -58.73
CA GLY A 5 -33.16 -12.82 -57.71
C GLY A 5 -34.26 -12.95 -56.64
N PRO A 6 -34.31 -11.97 -55.71
CA PRO A 6 -35.02 -12.09 -54.44
C PRO A 6 -36.44 -11.52 -54.45
N THR A 7 -37.19 -11.98 -53.45
CA THR A 7 -38.59 -11.74 -53.09
C THR A 7 -38.79 -10.53 -52.18
N THR A 8 -39.86 -9.76 -52.45
CA THR A 8 -40.83 -9.06 -51.54
C THR A 8 -40.29 -8.11 -50.44
N SER A 9 -40.90 -7.02 -49.98
CA SER A 9 -42.29 -6.54 -49.88
C SER A 9 -42.30 -5.07 -49.40
N MET A 10 -43.43 -4.39 -49.60
CA MET A 10 -43.75 -2.96 -49.40
C MET A 10 -43.63 -2.38 -47.96
N PRO A 11 -43.58 -1.03 -47.81
CA PRO A 11 -43.72 -0.34 -46.53
C PRO A 11 -45.18 0.04 -46.22
N MET A 12 -45.58 -0.02 -44.95
CA MET A 12 -46.81 0.60 -44.45
C MET A 12 -46.47 1.51 -43.26
N LEU A 13 -46.87 2.78 -43.36
CA LEU A 13 -46.83 3.75 -42.28
C LEU A 13 -47.84 3.37 -41.18
N ALA A 14 -47.42 3.47 -39.91
CA ALA A 14 -48.33 3.60 -38.78
C ALA A 14 -47.75 4.53 -37.71
N ARG A 15 -48.66 5.32 -37.15
CA ARG A 15 -48.47 6.53 -36.35
C ARG A 15 -47.87 6.29 -34.95
N ALA A 16 -47.25 7.36 -34.48
CA ALA A 16 -46.79 7.60 -33.11
C ALA A 16 -47.89 7.44 -32.05
N SER A 17 -47.51 6.86 -30.92
CA SER A 17 -48.15 7.12 -29.63
C SER A 17 -47.04 7.18 -28.57
N ALA A 18 -46.85 8.37 -28.01
CA ALA A 18 -45.89 8.63 -26.96
C ALA A 18 -46.51 8.29 -25.60
N CYS A 19 -46.04 7.21 -24.97
CA CYS A 19 -46.23 6.99 -23.54
C CYS A 19 -44.98 7.51 -22.81
N ALA A 20 -45.18 8.55 -22.01
CA ALA A 20 -44.20 9.16 -21.15
C ALA A 20 -43.74 8.19 -20.05
N PHE A 21 -42.43 7.94 -19.99
CA PHE A 21 -41.79 7.35 -18.81
C PHE A 21 -41.51 8.48 -17.79
N PRO A 22 -41.83 8.31 -16.50
CA PRO A 22 -41.48 9.28 -15.49
C PRO A 22 -39.95 9.35 -15.35
N ALA A 23 -39.41 10.56 -15.48
CA ALA A 23 -38.00 10.85 -15.26
C ALA A 23 -37.61 10.51 -13.82
N LEU A 24 -36.64 9.60 -13.67
CA LEU A 24 -35.99 9.32 -12.39
C LEU A 24 -35.26 10.58 -11.92
N PRO A 25 -35.37 10.98 -10.64
CA PRO A 25 -34.63 12.13 -10.13
C PRO A 25 -33.13 11.84 -10.17
N ALA A 26 -32.37 12.81 -10.67
CA ALA A 26 -30.91 12.79 -10.65
C ALA A 26 -30.42 12.60 -9.20
N PRO A 27 -29.44 11.71 -8.94
CA PRO A 27 -28.84 11.62 -7.61
C PRO A 27 -27.98 12.87 -7.38
N THR A 28 -28.57 13.90 -6.75
CA THR A 28 -27.83 14.92 -6.03
C THR A 28 -27.28 14.31 -4.76
N THR A 29 -26.08 13.74 -4.85
CA THR A 29 -25.28 13.42 -3.68
C THR A 29 -23.92 14.05 -3.91
N SER A 30 -23.66 15.19 -3.24
CA SER A 30 -22.30 15.67 -3.11
C SER A 30 -21.50 14.57 -2.42
N ALA A 31 -20.67 13.86 -3.18
CA ALA A 31 -19.66 13.00 -2.62
C ALA A 31 -18.69 13.90 -1.87
N ARG A 32 -18.95 14.11 -0.58
CA ARG A 32 -17.94 14.63 0.35
C ARG A 32 -16.84 13.57 0.34
N CYS A 33 -15.79 13.85 -0.42
CA CYS A 33 -14.55 13.12 -0.36
C CYS A 33 -14.03 13.28 1.08
N VAL A 34 -14.25 12.27 1.92
CA VAL A 34 -13.71 12.25 3.27
C VAL A 34 -12.21 11.97 3.12
N THR A 35 -11.43 13.03 2.95
CA THR A 35 -9.97 13.00 3.10
C THR A 35 -9.66 12.73 4.57
N SER A 36 -9.72 11.47 4.98
CA SER A 36 -9.25 11.01 6.28
C SER A 36 -7.73 10.87 6.24
N GLY A 37 -7.07 12.02 6.31
CA GLY A 37 -5.62 12.13 6.43
C GLY A 37 -5.11 11.70 7.81
N ILE A 38 -3.79 11.57 7.88
CA ILE A 38 -2.97 11.34 9.07
C ILE A 38 -3.46 12.24 10.22
N VAL A 39 -3.58 11.68 11.43
CA VAL A 39 -3.87 12.47 12.63
C VAL A 39 -2.53 12.89 13.24
N ALA A 40 -2.03 14.06 12.87
CA ALA A 40 -0.83 14.63 13.45
C ALA A 40 -1.18 15.42 14.73
N ALA A 41 -0.67 14.97 15.88
CA ALA A 41 -0.57 15.83 17.06
C ALA A 41 0.54 16.86 16.79
N ARG A 42 0.20 18.15 16.71
CA ARG A 42 1.14 19.26 16.44
C ARG A 42 2.20 19.38 17.53
N VAL A 43 3.44 19.07 17.19
CA VAL A 43 4.67 19.51 17.90
C VAL A 43 5.69 19.90 16.82
N PRO A 44 6.42 21.03 16.94
CA PRO A 44 7.39 21.48 15.94
C PRO A 44 8.48 20.42 15.72
N GLN A 45 8.75 20.09 14.45
CA GLN A 45 9.67 19.03 14.02
C GLN A 45 11.06 19.63 13.71
N ASN A 46 12.12 18.89 14.05
CA ASN A 46 13.51 19.25 13.79
C ASN A 46 13.91 18.80 12.37
N PRO A 47 14.41 19.69 11.48
CA PRO A 47 14.74 19.35 10.09
C PRO A 47 15.96 18.43 9.90
N ASP A 48 16.64 17.97 10.95
CA ASP A 48 17.88 17.17 10.82
C ASP A 48 17.67 15.65 11.00
N VAL A 49 16.43 15.16 11.14
CA VAL A 49 16.13 13.82 11.67
C VAL A 49 14.89 13.16 11.05
N ALA A 50 14.85 11.83 11.07
CA ALA A 50 13.77 11.04 10.46
C ALA A 50 12.43 11.26 11.19
N ASP A 51 11.45 11.82 10.47
CA ASP A 51 10.08 12.01 10.96
C ASP A 51 9.19 10.82 10.56
N VAL A 52 8.65 10.13 11.56
CA VAL A 52 7.72 9.01 11.37
C VAL A 52 6.35 9.33 11.94
N ALA A 53 5.31 8.92 11.22
CA ALA A 53 3.93 9.10 11.63
C ALA A 53 3.18 7.76 11.70
N PRO A 54 2.23 7.62 12.64
CA PRO A 54 1.29 6.51 12.61
C PRO A 54 0.35 6.67 11.41
N PHE A 55 -0.15 5.55 10.89
CA PHE A 55 -1.09 5.55 9.77
C PHE A 55 -2.19 4.52 9.99
N ARG A 56 -3.27 4.64 9.22
CA ARG A 56 -4.37 3.66 9.19
C ARG A 56 -4.09 2.66 8.08
N ALA A 57 -3.57 1.48 8.41
CA ALA A 57 -3.23 0.46 7.42
C ALA A 57 -4.47 -0.05 6.69
N LEU A 58 -4.31 -0.31 5.39
CA LEU A 58 -5.24 -1.10 4.60
C LEU A 58 -4.71 -2.53 4.58
N ARG A 59 -5.42 -3.46 5.23
CA ARG A 59 -5.00 -4.85 5.38
C ARG A 59 -6.14 -5.81 5.06
N TYR A 60 -5.83 -7.06 4.80
CA TYR A 60 -6.86 -8.10 4.71
C TYR A 60 -7.69 -8.14 6.00
N SER A 61 -9.01 -8.24 5.85
CA SER A 61 -9.88 -8.57 6.96
C SER A 61 -9.87 -10.08 7.18
N GLU A 62 -10.61 -10.60 8.17
CA GLU A 62 -10.74 -12.04 8.36
C GLU A 62 -11.30 -12.69 7.09
N GLN A 63 -10.46 -13.48 6.41
CA GLN A 63 -10.80 -14.21 5.19
C GLN A 63 -10.99 -15.70 5.48
N PRO A 64 -11.81 -16.40 4.68
CA PRO A 64 -11.84 -17.86 4.68
C PRO A 64 -10.48 -18.48 4.32
N GLU A 65 -9.75 -17.86 3.39
CA GLU A 65 -8.39 -18.27 3.04
C GLU A 65 -7.38 -17.92 4.16
N GLN A 66 -6.35 -18.76 4.31
CA GLN A 66 -5.24 -18.44 5.19
C GLN A 66 -4.50 -17.21 4.67
N LEU A 67 -4.19 -16.25 5.55
CA LEU A 67 -3.57 -14.97 5.17
C LEU A 67 -2.32 -15.16 4.31
N GLY A 68 -1.48 -16.15 4.61
CA GLY A 68 -0.26 -16.44 3.84
C GLY A 68 -0.49 -16.77 2.36
N GLN A 69 -1.67 -17.27 1.98
CA GLN A 69 -2.04 -17.54 0.57
C GLN A 69 -2.46 -16.27 -0.18
N LEU A 70 -2.69 -15.18 0.54
CA LEU A 70 -3.10 -13.89 0.00
C LEU A 70 -1.93 -12.91 -0.14
N LEU A 71 -0.76 -13.26 0.41
CA LEU A 71 0.44 -12.45 0.37
C LEU A 71 1.28 -12.77 -0.88
N CYS A 72 2.13 -11.81 -1.25
CA CYS A 72 3.18 -11.99 -2.24
C CYS A 72 4.45 -11.28 -1.75
N PRO A 73 5.63 -11.68 -2.22
CA PRO A 73 6.83 -10.90 -2.00
C PRO A 73 6.80 -9.59 -2.82
N PRO A 74 7.76 -8.67 -2.61
CA PRO A 74 7.92 -7.47 -3.44
C PRO A 74 8.08 -7.80 -4.93
N TYR A 75 7.60 -6.92 -5.81
CA TYR A 75 7.54 -7.17 -7.25
C TYR A 75 8.89 -7.45 -7.92
N ASP A 76 9.96 -6.86 -7.40
CA ASP A 76 11.33 -6.91 -7.92
C ASP A 76 12.02 -8.25 -7.69
N VAL A 77 11.44 -9.11 -6.84
CA VAL A 77 11.91 -10.49 -6.62
C VAL A 77 10.95 -11.55 -7.18
N ILE A 78 9.85 -11.14 -7.84
CA ILE A 78 8.88 -12.06 -8.43
C ILE A 78 9.23 -12.34 -9.90
N SER A 79 9.49 -13.61 -10.23
CA SER A 79 9.61 -14.06 -11.62
C SER A 79 8.24 -14.16 -12.30
N THR A 80 8.20 -14.22 -13.63
CA THR A 80 6.94 -14.42 -14.38
C THR A 80 6.22 -15.71 -13.96
N ASP A 81 6.96 -16.82 -13.82
CA ASP A 81 6.37 -18.11 -13.41
C ASP A 81 5.84 -18.05 -11.99
N GLU A 82 6.56 -17.36 -11.10
CA GLU A 82 6.12 -17.16 -9.72
C GLU A 82 4.87 -16.28 -9.65
N ARG A 83 4.78 -15.24 -10.49
CA ARG A 83 3.56 -14.44 -10.64
C ARG A 83 2.40 -15.32 -11.06
N GLU A 84 2.57 -16.17 -12.07
CA GLU A 84 1.50 -17.07 -12.53
C GLU A 84 1.05 -18.03 -11.41
N ARG A 85 1.99 -18.58 -10.65
CA ARG A 85 1.72 -19.41 -9.48
C ARG A 85 0.89 -18.65 -8.43
N LEU A 86 1.31 -17.45 -8.05
CA LEU A 86 0.62 -16.60 -7.07
C LEU A 86 -0.79 -16.21 -7.55
N TYR A 87 -0.95 -15.91 -8.84
CA TYR A 87 -2.26 -15.65 -9.45
C TYR A 87 -3.20 -16.85 -9.34
N GLY A 88 -2.67 -18.07 -9.46
CA GLY A 88 -3.42 -19.32 -9.32
C GLY A 88 -3.74 -19.72 -7.87
N GLN A 89 -3.03 -19.19 -6.87
CA GLN A 89 -3.28 -19.51 -5.46
C GLN A 89 -4.60 -18.95 -4.94
N SER A 90 -4.91 -17.70 -5.24
CA SER A 90 -6.15 -17.07 -4.80
C SER A 90 -6.58 -15.93 -5.75
N PRO A 91 -7.90 -15.74 -5.96
CA PRO A 91 -8.43 -14.54 -6.62
C PRO A 91 -8.12 -13.26 -5.82
N HIS A 92 -7.77 -13.38 -4.55
CA HIS A 92 -7.41 -12.29 -3.64
C HIS A 92 -5.91 -12.25 -3.33
N ASN A 93 -5.05 -12.95 -4.06
CA ASN A 93 -3.60 -12.83 -3.84
C ASN A 93 -3.10 -11.42 -4.22
N PHE A 94 -2.33 -10.79 -3.34
CA PHE A 94 -1.89 -9.39 -3.46
C PHE A 94 -0.99 -9.14 -4.68
N VAL A 95 -0.42 -10.19 -5.29
CA VAL A 95 0.33 -10.10 -6.56
C VAL A 95 -0.47 -9.39 -7.66
N ARG A 96 -1.81 -9.48 -7.61
CA ARG A 96 -2.72 -8.83 -8.56
C ARG A 96 -2.64 -7.30 -8.51
N VAL A 97 -2.21 -6.76 -7.37
CA VAL A 97 -2.00 -5.32 -7.15
C VAL A 97 -0.51 -4.97 -7.24
N GLU A 98 0.37 -5.76 -6.60
CA GLU A 98 1.81 -5.44 -6.53
C GLU A 98 2.56 -5.68 -7.84
N PHE A 99 2.20 -6.74 -8.58
CA PHE A 99 2.81 -7.08 -9.86
C PHE A 99 1.75 -7.58 -10.86
N PRO A 100 0.84 -6.70 -11.31
CA PRO A 100 -0.25 -7.06 -12.20
C PRO A 100 0.27 -7.61 -13.55
N LYS A 101 -0.46 -8.55 -14.13
CA LYS A 101 -0.19 -9.05 -15.49
C LYS A 101 -0.26 -7.91 -16.52
N PRO A 102 0.63 -7.88 -17.52
CA PRO A 102 0.71 -6.80 -18.52
C PRO A 102 -0.41 -6.84 -19.58
N ASP A 103 -1.61 -7.33 -19.22
CA ASP A 103 -2.74 -7.50 -20.14
C ASP A 103 -3.63 -6.24 -20.15
N GLY A 104 -3.62 -5.51 -21.27
CA GLY A 104 -4.37 -4.25 -21.38
C GLY A 104 -3.74 -3.14 -20.54
N ASP A 105 -4.51 -2.50 -19.66
CA ASP A 105 -4.01 -1.55 -18.67
C ASP A 105 -3.81 -2.24 -17.30
N PRO A 106 -2.59 -2.69 -16.97
CA PRO A 106 -2.30 -3.38 -15.72
C PRO A 106 -2.57 -2.52 -14.49
N TYR A 107 -2.32 -1.22 -14.56
CA TYR A 107 -2.44 -0.32 -13.40
C TYR A 107 -3.90 0.01 -13.12
N ALA A 108 -4.72 0.22 -14.16
CA ALA A 108 -6.16 0.35 -13.99
C ALA A 108 -6.78 -0.92 -13.40
N ARG A 109 -6.29 -2.10 -13.80
CA ARG A 109 -6.74 -3.37 -13.23
C ARG A 109 -6.37 -3.50 -11.75
N ALA A 110 -5.12 -3.21 -11.38
CA ALA A 110 -4.69 -3.21 -9.98
C ALA A 110 -5.54 -2.26 -9.11
N ALA A 111 -5.83 -1.06 -9.62
CA ALA A 111 -6.71 -0.10 -8.94
C ALA A 111 -8.16 -0.61 -8.81
N ALA A 112 -8.69 -1.27 -9.84
CA ALA A 112 -10.01 -1.86 -9.83
C ALA A 112 -10.12 -3.02 -8.83
N ASP A 113 -9.12 -3.91 -8.80
CA ASP A 113 -9.05 -5.02 -7.84
C ASP A 113 -9.00 -4.49 -6.40
N LEU A 114 -8.11 -3.54 -6.11
CA LEU A 114 -8.00 -2.93 -4.78
C LEU A 114 -9.30 -2.25 -4.34
N THR A 115 -9.95 -1.52 -5.26
CA THR A 115 -11.25 -0.88 -5.00
C THR A 115 -12.33 -1.92 -4.71
N ALA A 116 -12.39 -2.97 -5.52
CA ALA A 116 -13.36 -4.05 -5.37
C ALA A 116 -13.15 -4.82 -4.06
N TRP A 117 -11.90 -5.08 -3.66
CA TRP A 117 -11.56 -5.73 -2.39
C TRP A 117 -11.97 -4.89 -1.19
N ARG A 118 -11.82 -3.57 -1.25
CA ARG A 118 -12.31 -2.65 -0.21
C ARG A 118 -13.83 -2.65 -0.11
N LEU A 119 -14.52 -2.56 -1.25
CA LEU A 119 -15.98 -2.54 -1.29
C LEU A 119 -16.61 -3.84 -0.81
N ARG A 120 -16.00 -4.99 -1.15
CA ARG A 120 -16.45 -6.32 -0.70
C ARG A 120 -15.97 -6.68 0.70
N GLY A 121 -15.16 -5.84 1.34
CA GLY A 121 -14.65 -6.08 2.68
C GLY A 121 -13.52 -7.12 2.77
N VAL A 122 -12.94 -7.56 1.64
CA VAL A 122 -11.74 -8.42 1.61
C VAL A 122 -10.56 -7.72 2.27
N MET A 123 -10.41 -6.42 2.00
CA MET A 123 -9.47 -5.55 2.72
C MET A 123 -10.22 -4.44 3.45
N LYS A 124 -9.78 -4.12 4.66
CA LYS A 124 -10.34 -3.07 5.50
C LYS A 124 -9.24 -2.14 5.97
N GLN A 125 -9.58 -0.86 6.01
CA GLN A 125 -8.71 0.15 6.61
C GLN A 125 -8.93 0.17 8.12
N ASP A 126 -7.86 0.21 8.88
CA ASP A 126 -7.95 0.33 10.34
C ASP A 126 -8.64 1.63 10.75
N THR A 127 -9.40 1.55 11.85
CA THR A 127 -10.19 2.68 12.36
C THR A 127 -9.34 3.75 13.04
N ALA A 128 -8.24 3.34 13.69
CA ALA A 128 -7.29 4.20 14.37
C ALA A 128 -5.91 4.14 13.69
N ALA A 129 -5.17 5.24 13.73
CA ALA A 129 -3.80 5.28 13.26
C ALA A 129 -2.88 4.57 14.27
N ALA A 130 -1.92 3.79 13.77
CA ALA A 130 -0.98 3.05 14.58
C ALA A 130 0.41 3.00 13.93
N ILE A 131 1.40 2.61 14.72
CA ILE A 131 2.66 2.05 14.23
C ILE A 131 2.51 0.53 14.31
N TYR A 132 2.99 -0.20 13.30
CA TYR A 132 2.78 -1.64 13.23
C TYR A 132 4.07 -2.41 13.44
N VAL A 133 4.23 -3.06 14.57
CA VAL A 133 5.38 -3.93 14.82
C VAL A 133 5.24 -5.19 13.99
N HIS A 134 6.32 -5.62 13.33
CA HIS A 134 6.37 -6.83 12.53
C HIS A 134 7.53 -7.73 12.96
N ASP A 135 7.19 -8.89 13.53
CA ASP A 135 8.12 -10.00 13.70
C ASP A 135 8.06 -10.89 12.46
N HIS A 136 9.23 -11.10 11.87
CA HIS A 136 9.45 -12.01 10.75
C HIS A 136 10.44 -13.10 11.18
N GLU A 137 9.98 -14.34 11.28
CA GLU A 137 10.77 -15.50 11.65
C GLU A 137 11.01 -16.39 10.43
N PHE A 138 12.28 -16.67 10.14
CA PHE A 138 12.71 -17.44 8.97
C PHE A 138 13.98 -18.24 9.28
N SER A 139 14.37 -19.13 8.37
CA SER A 139 15.52 -20.02 8.56
C SER A 139 16.74 -19.53 7.78
N ILE A 140 17.90 -19.43 8.43
CA ILE A 140 19.20 -19.26 7.77
C ILE A 140 20.00 -20.55 8.02
N GLY A 141 20.09 -21.39 6.99
CA GLY A 141 20.62 -22.75 7.14
C GLY A 141 19.78 -23.56 8.11
N LYS A 142 20.38 -24.00 9.23
CA LYS A 142 19.67 -24.75 10.29
C LYS A 142 19.21 -23.86 11.45
N THR A 143 19.51 -22.57 11.41
CA THR A 143 19.23 -21.65 12.50
C THR A 143 17.94 -20.90 12.22
N ARG A 144 16.99 -20.98 13.16
CA ARG A 144 15.81 -20.13 13.13
C ARG A 144 16.19 -18.75 13.65
N VAL A 145 15.92 -17.72 12.86
CA VAL A 145 16.19 -16.32 13.22
C VAL A 145 14.90 -15.52 13.21
N ARG A 146 14.89 -14.42 13.97
CA ARG A 146 13.78 -13.47 14.02
C ARG A 146 14.30 -12.07 13.72
N ARG A 147 13.71 -11.43 12.71
CA ARG A 147 13.86 -9.99 12.45
C ARG A 147 12.63 -9.27 12.96
N ARG A 148 12.84 -8.25 13.77
CA ARG A 148 11.79 -7.37 14.30
C ARG A 148 12.00 -5.98 13.73
N GLY A 149 10.93 -5.40 13.18
CA GLY A 149 10.92 -4.03 12.67
C GLY A 149 9.55 -3.39 12.84
N ILE A 150 9.36 -2.20 12.28
CA ILE A 150 8.11 -1.45 12.41
C ILE A 150 7.66 -0.90 11.06
N HIS A 151 6.39 -1.05 10.73
CA HIS A 151 5.80 -0.32 9.62
C HIS A 151 5.31 1.04 10.11
N CYS A 152 5.77 2.10 9.44
CA CYS A 152 5.38 3.47 9.71
C CYS A 152 5.28 4.30 8.42
N ALA A 153 4.68 5.49 8.51
CA ALA A 153 4.75 6.48 7.46
C ALA A 153 6.02 7.32 7.69
N LEU A 154 7.06 7.10 6.88
CA LEU A 154 8.30 7.87 6.92
C LEU A 154 8.16 9.12 6.05
N ARG A 155 8.50 10.28 6.60
CA ARG A 155 8.52 11.54 5.87
C ARG A 155 9.48 11.47 4.69
N LEU A 156 9.01 11.92 3.53
CA LEU A 156 9.86 12.11 2.37
C LEU A 156 10.72 13.35 2.55
N HIS A 157 12.02 13.16 2.47
CA HIS A 157 13.04 14.19 2.43
C HIS A 157 13.74 14.16 1.06
N ARG A 158 14.03 15.34 0.53
CA ARG A 158 14.82 15.46 -0.69
C ARG A 158 16.26 15.01 -0.41
N PRO A 159 16.97 14.46 -1.41
CA PRO A 159 18.32 13.96 -1.22
C PRO A 159 19.28 15.00 -0.62
N GLU A 160 19.10 16.28 -0.94
CA GLU A 160 19.95 17.37 -0.45
C GLU A 160 19.83 17.61 1.06
N GLU A 161 18.76 17.12 1.71
CA GLU A 161 18.54 17.24 3.15
C GLU A 161 19.39 16.22 3.94
N GLY A 162 19.89 15.14 3.31
CA GLY A 162 20.82 14.19 3.95
C GLY A 162 20.26 13.40 5.15
N ILE A 163 18.93 13.36 5.30
CA ILE A 163 18.21 12.68 6.39
C ILE A 163 17.98 11.20 6.07
N VAL A 164 17.63 10.91 4.81
CA VAL A 164 17.43 9.56 4.28
C VAL A 164 18.49 9.31 3.22
N MET A 165 19.41 8.38 3.51
CA MET A 165 20.59 8.14 2.68
C MET A 165 20.37 6.95 1.74
N PRO A 166 20.63 7.09 0.43
CA PRO A 166 20.60 5.96 -0.49
C PRO A 166 21.91 5.14 -0.42
N HIS A 167 21.84 3.84 -0.70
CA HIS A 167 22.99 2.94 -0.90
C HIS A 167 23.10 2.37 -2.33
N GLU A 168 22.18 2.71 -3.26
CA GLU A 168 22.19 2.23 -4.66
C GLU A 168 21.78 3.31 -5.68
N LEU A 169 22.15 3.09 -6.95
CA LEU A 169 21.69 3.87 -8.11
C LEU A 169 20.46 3.20 -8.74
N THR A 170 19.38 3.97 -8.96
CA THR A 170 18.11 3.46 -9.51
C THR A 170 18.07 3.44 -11.05
N PHE A 171 17.56 2.35 -11.65
CA PHE A 171 17.29 2.28 -13.10
C PHE A 171 15.99 3.02 -13.49
N PRO A 172 15.99 3.86 -14.55
CA PRO A 172 14.83 4.69 -14.93
C PRO A 172 13.53 3.92 -15.18
N LYS A 173 13.60 2.74 -15.82
CA LYS A 173 12.42 1.94 -16.20
C LYS A 173 11.62 1.43 -14.98
N ALA A 174 12.30 1.08 -13.89
CA ALA A 174 11.63 0.61 -12.67
C ALA A 174 10.82 1.73 -12.00
N LYS A 175 11.26 2.98 -12.14
CA LYS A 175 10.62 4.16 -11.54
C LYS A 175 9.31 4.54 -12.22
N GLU A 176 9.27 4.49 -13.55
CA GLU A 176 8.07 4.83 -14.33
C GLU A 176 6.92 3.86 -14.05
N ASP A 177 7.22 2.56 -14.03
CA ASP A 177 6.26 1.51 -13.71
C ASP A 177 5.64 1.68 -12.31
N ARG A 178 6.49 1.88 -11.29
CA ARG A 178 6.03 2.11 -9.92
C ARG A 178 5.25 3.41 -9.78
N LEU A 179 5.63 4.46 -10.51
CA LEU A 179 4.91 5.72 -10.50
C LEU A 179 3.53 5.59 -11.14
N ALA A 180 3.41 4.83 -12.24
CA ALA A 180 2.11 4.53 -12.84
C ALA A 180 1.21 3.72 -11.87
N LEU A 181 1.75 2.72 -11.18
CA LEU A 181 1.02 1.96 -10.17
C LEU A 181 0.58 2.85 -8.99
N LEU A 182 1.48 3.68 -8.46
CA LEU A 182 1.18 4.61 -7.36
C LEU A 182 0.12 5.64 -7.76
N ARG A 183 0.16 6.18 -8.98
CA ARG A 183 -0.86 7.11 -9.50
C ARG A 183 -2.24 6.45 -9.58
N ALA A 184 -2.30 5.22 -10.10
CA ALA A 184 -3.55 4.49 -10.30
C ALA A 184 -4.17 4.04 -8.97
N THR A 185 -3.37 3.46 -8.09
CA THR A 185 -3.84 2.88 -6.81
C THR A 185 -3.92 3.90 -5.68
N ARG A 186 -3.16 5.00 -5.77
CA ARG A 186 -2.95 6.00 -4.70
C ARG A 186 -2.58 5.38 -3.36
N THR A 187 -1.85 4.26 -3.41
CA THR A 187 -1.51 3.42 -2.26
C THR A 187 -0.04 3.03 -2.36
N ASN A 188 0.69 3.10 -1.25
CA ASN A 188 2.01 2.45 -1.15
C ASN A 188 1.78 0.95 -0.96
N THR A 189 2.08 0.15 -1.99
CA THR A 189 1.78 -1.29 -2.02
C THR A 189 2.91 -2.14 -1.43
N SER A 190 4.14 -1.63 -1.43
CA SER A 190 5.31 -2.25 -0.80
C SER A 190 6.15 -1.22 -0.06
N ALA A 191 6.57 -1.57 1.16
CA ALA A 191 7.33 -0.70 2.05
C ALA A 191 8.79 -0.60 1.60
N ILE A 192 9.41 0.58 1.69
CA ILE A 192 10.89 0.63 1.68
C ILE A 192 11.41 -0.11 2.91
N PHE A 193 12.63 -0.65 2.83
CA PHE A 193 13.28 -1.29 3.96
C PHE A 193 14.33 -0.35 4.53
N GLY A 194 14.10 0.14 5.74
CA GLY A 194 14.99 1.04 6.47
C GLY A 194 15.76 0.31 7.56
N VAL A 195 16.99 0.74 7.79
CA VAL A 195 17.78 0.32 8.95
C VAL A 195 18.23 1.56 9.74
N PHE A 196 18.22 1.43 11.05
CA PHE A 196 18.69 2.46 11.97
C PHE A 196 19.48 1.79 13.09
N GLU A 197 20.33 2.57 13.74
CA GLU A 197 21.14 2.11 14.84
C GLU A 197 20.40 2.28 16.18
N ASP A 198 20.26 1.19 16.93
CA ASP A 198 19.67 1.16 18.28
C ASP A 198 20.65 0.57 19.31
N THR A 199 21.83 1.18 19.43
CA THR A 199 22.90 0.71 20.34
C THR A 199 22.46 0.55 21.80
N ARG A 200 21.49 1.35 22.24
CA ARG A 200 20.98 1.34 23.62
C ARG A 200 19.76 0.45 23.81
N GLY A 201 19.23 -0.16 22.74
CA GLY A 201 18.02 -0.99 22.79
C GLY A 201 16.76 -0.23 23.21
N GLU A 202 16.72 1.09 23.01
CA GLU A 202 15.60 1.95 23.43
C GLU A 202 14.34 1.59 22.62
N ILE A 203 14.50 1.43 21.30
CA ILE A 203 13.41 1.09 20.39
C ILE A 203 13.04 -0.38 20.58
N ALA A 204 14.01 -1.29 20.57
CA ALA A 204 13.76 -2.72 20.76
C ALA A 204 13.08 -3.03 22.11
N GLY A 205 13.50 -2.33 23.18
CA GLY A 205 12.89 -2.43 24.50
C GLY A 205 11.48 -1.86 24.53
N GLY A 206 11.25 -0.71 23.89
CA GLY A 206 9.91 -0.11 23.71
C GLY A 206 8.96 -1.06 23.00
N ILE A 207 9.36 -1.60 21.84
CA ILE A 207 8.57 -2.59 21.10
C ILE A 207 8.18 -3.75 22.00
N SER A 208 9.15 -4.33 22.71
CA SER A 208 8.91 -5.51 23.54
C SER A 208 7.85 -5.25 24.61
N ARG A 209 7.92 -4.10 25.30
CA ARG A 209 6.93 -3.71 26.32
C ARG A 209 5.50 -3.61 25.78
N HIS A 210 5.34 -3.11 24.55
CA HIS A 210 4.00 -2.88 23.98
C HIS A 210 3.35 -4.13 23.39
N ILE A 211 4.14 -5.13 22.99
CA ILE A 211 3.60 -6.35 22.36
C ILE A 211 3.57 -7.56 23.28
N GLU A 212 4.38 -7.59 24.34
CA GLU A 212 4.46 -8.73 25.26
C GLU A 212 3.11 -9.02 25.93
N GLY A 213 2.69 -10.29 25.90
CA GLY A 213 1.40 -10.72 26.43
C GLY A 213 0.18 -10.30 25.59
N THR A 214 0.37 -9.65 24.44
CA THR A 214 -0.72 -9.21 23.55
C THR A 214 -0.86 -10.12 22.31
N LYS A 215 -2.08 -10.26 21.81
CA LYS A 215 -2.35 -11.03 20.58
C LYS A 215 -1.98 -10.22 19.33
N PRO A 216 -1.30 -10.81 18.33
CA PRO A 216 -1.08 -10.15 17.04
C PRO A 216 -2.40 -9.71 16.39
N THR A 217 -2.37 -8.55 15.75
CA THR A 217 -3.45 -8.04 14.89
C THR A 217 -3.56 -8.83 13.58
N ALA A 218 -2.44 -9.37 13.10
CA ALA A 218 -2.40 -10.31 11.98
C ALA A 218 -1.27 -11.32 12.18
N GLU A 219 -1.50 -12.55 11.73
CA GLU A 219 -0.51 -13.63 11.72
C GLU A 219 -0.64 -14.42 10.41
N ALA A 220 0.49 -14.72 9.79
CA ALA A 220 0.56 -15.44 8.53
C ALA A 220 1.77 -16.37 8.48
N THR A 221 1.60 -17.50 7.80
CA THR A 221 2.68 -18.42 7.46
C THR A 221 2.83 -18.47 5.95
N VAL A 222 4.04 -18.21 5.44
CA VAL A 222 4.36 -18.26 4.01
C VAL A 222 5.54 -19.21 3.83
N GLY A 223 5.28 -20.41 3.30
CA GLY A 223 6.30 -21.45 3.26
C GLY A 223 6.76 -21.83 4.67
N ASP A 224 8.06 -21.70 4.95
CA ASP A 224 8.60 -21.87 6.30
C ASP A 224 8.69 -20.56 7.08
N GLU A 225 8.31 -19.41 6.53
CA GLU A 225 8.36 -18.11 7.19
C GLU A 225 7.10 -17.86 8.04
N GLN A 226 7.28 -17.22 9.20
CA GLN A 226 6.18 -16.76 10.05
C GLN A 226 6.22 -15.25 10.20
N HIS A 227 5.06 -14.63 10.03
CA HIS A 227 4.88 -13.19 10.18
C HIS A 227 3.84 -12.92 11.25
N ARG A 228 4.18 -12.07 12.22
CA ARG A 228 3.25 -11.56 13.23
C ARG A 228 3.30 -10.04 13.25
N VAL A 229 2.12 -9.42 13.21
CA VAL A 229 2.00 -7.96 13.19
C VAL A 229 1.11 -7.50 14.33
N TRP A 230 1.57 -6.49 15.08
CA TRP A 230 0.82 -5.83 16.14
C TRP A 230 0.63 -4.35 15.82
N ALA A 231 -0.58 -3.82 16.00
CA ALA A 231 -0.85 -2.40 15.90
C ALA A 231 -0.68 -1.72 17.27
N ILE A 232 0.23 -0.75 17.36
CA ILE A 232 0.42 0.09 18.54
C ILE A 232 -0.20 1.45 18.26
N GLY A 233 -1.40 1.65 18.83
CA GLY A 233 -2.24 2.83 18.58
C GLY A 233 -2.39 3.79 19.76
N ASP A 234 -1.86 3.46 20.94
CA ASP A 234 -1.94 4.35 22.10
C ASP A 234 -0.92 5.49 21.99
N ARG A 235 -1.27 6.64 22.59
CA ARG A 235 -0.47 7.87 22.47
C ARG A 235 0.92 7.73 23.08
N MET A 236 1.08 6.93 24.14
CA MET A 236 2.38 6.77 24.80
C MET A 236 3.31 5.95 23.92
N GLY A 237 2.84 4.81 23.40
CA GLY A 237 3.62 3.98 22.48
C GLY A 237 4.02 4.73 21.22
N ILE A 238 3.08 5.43 20.58
CA ILE A 238 3.38 6.23 19.38
C ILE A 238 4.42 7.33 19.69
N GLY A 239 4.26 8.05 20.81
CA GLY A 239 5.20 9.10 21.21
C GLY A 239 6.60 8.55 21.48
N GLU A 240 6.69 7.42 22.18
CA GLU A 240 7.95 6.74 22.47
C GLU A 240 8.71 6.35 21.20
N PHE A 241 8.04 5.74 20.21
CA PHE A 241 8.69 5.38 18.94
C PHE A 241 9.12 6.59 18.15
N ARG A 242 8.26 7.61 18.04
CA ARG A 242 8.58 8.83 17.31
C ARG A 242 9.79 9.51 17.93
N ASP A 243 9.82 9.67 19.25
CA ASP A 243 10.90 10.38 19.94
C ASP A 243 12.22 9.58 19.93
N ALA A 244 12.15 8.25 19.88
CA ALA A 244 13.32 7.39 19.72
C ALA A 244 13.91 7.45 18.30
N LEU A 245 13.06 7.48 17.26
CA LEU A 245 13.49 7.57 15.86
C LEU A 245 13.90 8.99 15.45
N ALA A 246 13.30 10.02 16.04
CA ALA A 246 13.65 11.41 15.81
C ALA A 246 15.08 11.78 16.28
N LYS A 247 15.87 10.83 16.79
CA LYS A 247 17.27 10.99 17.16
C LYS A 247 18.22 10.21 16.23
N ARG A 248 17.67 9.56 15.20
CA ARG A 248 18.39 8.56 14.40
C ARG A 248 18.37 8.94 12.93
N ARG A 249 19.45 8.54 12.26
CA ARG A 249 19.50 8.46 10.79
C ARG A 249 18.89 7.15 10.35
N VAL A 250 18.12 7.20 9.27
CA VAL A 250 17.57 6.01 8.61
C VAL A 250 18.32 5.81 7.31
N TYR A 251 18.93 4.64 7.16
CA TYR A 251 19.55 4.21 5.92
C TYR A 251 18.54 3.34 5.20
N ILE A 252 18.22 3.66 3.97
CA ILE A 252 17.47 2.71 3.13
C ILE A 252 18.42 1.53 2.94
N ALA A 253 17.95 0.30 3.17
CA ALA A 253 18.65 -0.96 2.93
C ALA A 253 18.05 -1.75 1.77
N ASP A 254 16.82 -1.41 1.35
CA ASP A 254 16.22 -1.79 0.07
C ASP A 254 15.04 -0.85 -0.26
N GLY A 255 14.69 -0.68 -1.53
CA GLY A 255 13.52 0.08 -1.95
C GLY A 255 13.74 1.53 -2.38
N HIS A 256 14.94 1.91 -2.83
CA HIS A 256 15.22 3.28 -3.31
C HIS A 256 14.33 3.73 -4.45
N HIS A 257 14.13 2.87 -5.44
CA HIS A 257 13.19 3.08 -6.53
C HIS A 257 11.78 3.42 -6.02
N ARG A 258 11.31 2.78 -4.94
CA ARG A 258 10.02 3.10 -4.30
C ARG A 258 10.06 4.45 -3.60
N TYR A 259 11.14 4.78 -2.90
CA TYR A 259 11.36 6.10 -2.28
C TYR A 259 11.38 7.22 -3.32
N GLU A 260 12.15 7.05 -4.39
CA GLU A 260 12.25 8.00 -5.50
C GLU A 260 10.94 8.15 -6.28
N THR A 261 10.19 7.06 -6.46
CA THR A 261 8.84 7.10 -7.03
C THR A 261 7.91 7.95 -6.16
N ALA A 262 7.97 7.79 -4.84
CA ALA A 262 7.18 8.60 -3.92
C ALA A 262 7.58 10.08 -3.96
N LEU A 263 8.88 10.41 -4.05
CA LEU A 263 9.37 11.77 -4.28
C LEU A 263 8.89 12.37 -5.61
N ALA A 264 8.93 11.59 -6.69
CA ALA A 264 8.44 12.03 -8.01
C ALA A 264 6.93 12.33 -7.96
N TYR A 265 6.16 11.45 -7.32
CA TYR A 265 4.72 11.64 -7.14
C TYR A 265 4.39 12.86 -6.27
N LEU A 266 5.19 13.13 -5.22
CA LEU A 266 5.06 14.35 -4.42
C LEU A 266 5.32 15.60 -5.25
N ALA A 267 6.34 15.60 -6.10
CA ALA A 267 6.72 16.73 -6.95
C ALA A 267 5.61 17.13 -7.94
N GLU A 268 4.78 16.18 -8.41
CA GLU A 268 3.64 16.44 -9.31
C GLU A 268 2.57 17.37 -8.70
N ARG A 269 2.50 17.49 -7.36
CA ARG A 269 1.47 18.30 -6.69
C ARG A 269 1.83 19.78 -6.50
N GLY A 270 3.08 20.15 -6.78
CA GLY A 270 3.56 21.52 -6.58
C GLY A 270 3.55 21.98 -5.10
N PRO A 271 3.91 23.25 -4.83
CA PRO A 271 4.19 23.76 -3.48
C PRO A 271 2.96 23.99 -2.57
N GLY A 272 1.77 23.47 -2.91
CA GLY A 272 0.52 23.72 -2.20
C GLY A 272 0.01 22.60 -1.28
N ALA A 273 0.70 21.46 -1.22
CA ALA A 273 0.30 20.39 -0.31
C ALA A 273 0.56 20.79 1.14
N SER A 274 -0.40 20.53 2.03
CA SER A 274 -0.18 20.65 3.48
C SER A 274 1.06 19.85 3.86
N ALA A 275 1.86 20.39 4.79
CA ALA A 275 3.01 19.66 5.33
C ALA A 275 2.61 18.26 5.78
N ASP A 276 1.43 18.07 6.39
CA ASP A 276 0.96 16.77 6.90
C ASP A 276 0.18 15.93 5.87
N ALA A 277 0.22 16.28 4.59
CA ALA A 277 -0.48 15.53 3.57
C ALA A 277 0.11 14.10 3.45
N PRO A 278 -0.70 13.04 3.34
CA PRO A 278 -0.21 11.66 3.21
C PRO A 278 0.78 11.43 2.07
N ILE A 279 0.73 12.26 1.02
CA ILE A 279 1.66 12.22 -0.11
C ILE A 279 3.10 12.62 0.26
N GLY A 280 3.30 13.34 1.36
CA GLY A 280 4.62 13.68 1.89
C GLY A 280 5.27 12.53 2.67
N TYR A 281 4.68 11.34 2.63
CA TYR A 281 5.16 10.17 3.35
C TYR A 281 5.20 8.93 2.45
N VAL A 282 6.10 8.01 2.79
CA VAL A 282 6.22 6.68 2.18
C VAL A 282 6.03 5.61 3.25
N LEU A 283 5.49 4.46 2.88
CA LEU A 283 5.44 3.30 3.77
C LEU A 283 6.87 2.75 3.95
N ALA A 284 7.33 2.63 5.19
CA ALA A 284 8.65 2.12 5.53
C ALA A 284 8.54 0.99 6.57
N TYR A 285 9.41 -0.02 6.44
CA TYR A 285 9.62 -1.13 7.38
C TYR A 285 11.00 -1.06 8.02
#